data_AF-A0ABC9W3G0-F1
#
_entry.id   AF-A0ABC9W3G0-F1
#
_cell.length_a   1.000
_cell.length_b   1.000
_cell.length_c   1.000
_cell.angle_alpha   90.00
_cell.angle_beta   90.00
_cell.angle_gamma   90.00
#
_symmetry.space_group_name_H-M   'P 1'
#
loop_
_entity.id
_entity.type
_entity.pdbx_description
1 polymer ?
#
loop_
_entity_poly.entity_id
_entity_poly.type
_entity_poly.pdbx_seq_one_letter_code
_entity_poly.pdbx_strand_id
1 'polypeptide(L)'
;MGRGIQYLRELAMWEMVYYDPDNTQLPTDPDEVQCTQPMWRKFVWSAPSSYASSLAVMDWKGEEAPMVDEVACRFRQYEESLSSSLVSAVEKLSQKLQQLKENMSCSSPVRTSISAIRMTVGDEEPRDSKDTRVIDGLETMEGQVVIRASPLKQAMESVAKLKCIYTNTCSMGKKQQELEAIVQLENYDIVAITETWWDDSHNWAAAVDGYKLFRRDRQGRRGGGVALYVKECFDCLEPNGGDGRVECLWVRIREKANKADIMVGVCYRPPNQDEEVDKIFYKQLEVSRSLALVLVGDFNLPDVCWKYNTAERKQSRRFVKCVEDNFLTQLVSERTREGDLLDLLFVNREGLVGDVTVGGCLGHSDHKMTEFSILREDLLALLAEHGPSTEGIFRLAVKEHVSRELREALDSGAEVHLESQPAHVLAVLLKDFLRKIPSKLLGAELYDEWMSALQKTSRQEKLAALREVAGKLPQANLLLLKSLLSLLQRISRNAASSRMTAGNLAICVGPNLLSPPEEQTLPLDALVQVTGQVRRV
;
A
#
# COMPACT_ATOMS: atom_id res chain seq x y z
N MET A 1 -29.30 13.51 -10.09
CA MET A 1 -28.77 13.78 -11.45
C MET A 1 -29.18 15.13 -12.06
N GLY A 2 -30.22 15.82 -11.56
CA GLY A 2 -30.76 17.06 -12.18
C GLY A 2 -29.76 18.19 -12.49
N ARG A 3 -28.76 18.45 -11.61
CA ARG A 3 -27.70 19.44 -11.89
C ARG A 3 -26.78 19.04 -13.06
N GLY A 4 -26.59 17.74 -13.28
CA GLY A 4 -25.84 17.23 -14.44
C GLY A 4 -26.62 17.44 -15.74
N ILE A 5 -27.91 17.10 -15.76
CA ILE A 5 -28.77 17.32 -16.94
C ILE A 5 -28.78 18.82 -17.32
N GLN A 6 -28.85 19.72 -16.33
CA GLN A 6 -28.76 21.15 -16.58
C GLN A 6 -27.40 21.55 -17.19
N TYR A 7 -26.29 21.03 -16.69
CA TYR A 7 -24.96 21.27 -17.25
C TYR A 7 -24.80 20.72 -18.67
N LEU A 8 -25.42 19.58 -19.00
CA LEU A 8 -25.42 19.05 -20.36
C LEU A 8 -26.15 19.98 -21.34
N ARG A 9 -27.29 20.56 -20.93
CA ARG A 9 -28.02 21.56 -21.71
C ARG A 9 -27.24 22.86 -21.87
N GLU A 10 -26.50 23.27 -20.84
CA GLU A 10 -25.58 24.41 -20.94
C GLU A 10 -24.50 24.14 -21.99
N LEU A 11 -23.84 22.97 -21.97
CA LEU A 11 -22.87 22.60 -23.00
C LEU A 11 -23.47 22.58 -24.41
N ALA A 12 -24.72 22.14 -24.56
CA ALA A 12 -25.45 22.19 -25.83
C ALA A 12 -25.69 23.63 -26.31
N MET A 13 -26.07 24.53 -25.41
CA MET A 13 -26.18 25.97 -25.74
C MET A 13 -24.83 26.57 -26.16
N TRP A 14 -23.72 26.15 -25.54
CA TRP A 14 -22.39 26.61 -25.94
C TRP A 14 -22.01 26.14 -27.35
N GLU A 15 -22.37 24.90 -27.73
CA GLU A 15 -22.18 24.40 -29.10
C GLU A 15 -23.05 25.18 -30.11
N MET A 16 -24.29 25.50 -29.76
CA MET A 16 -25.19 26.32 -30.60
C MET A 16 -24.66 27.73 -30.86
N VAL A 17 -23.95 28.33 -29.88
CA VAL A 17 -23.47 29.73 -29.97
C VAL A 17 -22.14 29.85 -30.72
N TYR A 18 -21.31 28.80 -30.72
CA TYR A 18 -19.92 28.87 -31.21
C TYR A 18 -19.66 28.16 -32.53
N TYR A 19 -20.59 27.37 -33.07
CA TYR A 19 -20.44 26.69 -34.36
C TYR A 19 -21.49 27.16 -35.39
N ASP A 20 -20.99 28.01 -36.29
CA ASP A 20 -21.57 28.42 -37.59
C ASP A 20 -22.43 29.70 -37.65
N PRO A 21 -21.84 30.85 -38.08
CA PRO A 21 -22.57 32.10 -38.29
C PRO A 21 -23.43 32.15 -39.57
N ASP A 22 -23.35 31.15 -40.47
CA ASP A 22 -24.07 31.14 -41.75
C ASP A 22 -25.26 30.16 -41.79
N ASN A 23 -25.51 29.41 -40.71
CA ASN A 23 -26.54 28.38 -40.68
C ASN A 23 -27.88 28.90 -40.11
N THR A 24 -28.85 29.14 -41.00
CA THR A 24 -30.16 29.75 -40.67
C THR A 24 -31.19 28.76 -40.07
N GLN A 25 -30.77 27.56 -39.67
CA GLN A 25 -31.63 26.56 -39.02
C GLN A 25 -31.01 25.95 -37.74
N LEU A 26 -30.37 26.75 -36.89
CA LEU A 26 -29.98 26.30 -35.55
C LEU A 26 -31.24 26.06 -34.69
N PRO A 27 -31.37 24.89 -34.03
CA PRO A 27 -32.49 24.60 -33.13
C PRO A 27 -32.57 25.66 -32.02
N THR A 28 -33.78 26.13 -31.67
CA THR A 28 -33.95 27.10 -30.57
C THR A 28 -33.94 26.44 -29.18
N ASP A 29 -34.00 25.11 -29.11
CA ASP A 29 -34.05 24.34 -27.87
C ASP A 29 -32.76 23.50 -27.70
N PRO A 30 -32.00 23.65 -26.60
CA PRO A 30 -30.82 22.84 -26.32
C PRO A 30 -31.12 21.33 -26.17
N ASP A 31 -32.37 20.95 -25.93
CA ASP A 31 -32.80 19.55 -25.86
C ASP A 31 -32.86 18.87 -27.24
N GLU A 32 -32.94 19.66 -28.32
CA GLU A 32 -32.96 19.19 -29.73
C GLU A 32 -31.55 19.12 -30.36
N VAL A 33 -30.50 19.39 -29.58
CA VAL A 33 -29.10 19.34 -30.04
C VAL A 33 -28.54 17.92 -29.92
N GLN A 34 -27.79 17.47 -30.93
CA GLN A 34 -27.10 16.18 -30.87
C GLN A 34 -25.97 16.21 -29.85
N CYS A 35 -25.94 15.22 -28.96
CA CYS A 35 -24.92 15.10 -27.94
C CYS A 35 -23.59 14.60 -28.55
N THR A 36 -22.77 15.52 -29.05
CA THR A 36 -21.50 15.18 -29.69
C THR A 36 -20.51 14.51 -28.74
N GLN A 37 -19.60 13.69 -29.27
CA GLN A 37 -18.60 12.99 -28.46
C GLN A 37 -17.70 13.94 -27.61
N PRO A 38 -17.27 15.12 -28.11
CA PRO A 38 -16.55 16.09 -27.30
C PRO A 38 -17.39 16.66 -26.13
N MET A 39 -18.67 16.97 -26.38
CA MET A 39 -19.60 17.41 -25.35
C MET A 39 -19.82 16.32 -24.29
N TRP A 40 -19.98 15.07 -24.72
CA TRP A 40 -20.10 13.91 -23.82
C TRP A 40 -18.86 13.72 -22.95
N ARG A 41 -17.64 13.80 -23.52
CA ARG A 41 -16.39 13.70 -22.75
C ARG A 41 -16.27 14.80 -21.71
N LYS A 42 -16.59 16.05 -22.07
CA LYS A 42 -16.62 17.17 -21.12
C LYS A 42 -17.66 16.94 -20.02
N PHE A 43 -18.84 16.45 -20.39
CA PHE A 43 -19.89 16.14 -19.44
C PHE A 43 -19.47 15.05 -18.42
N VAL A 44 -18.90 13.94 -18.90
CA VAL A 44 -18.42 12.82 -18.07
C VAL A 44 -17.23 13.23 -17.18
N TRP A 45 -16.28 14.02 -17.71
CA TRP A 45 -15.14 14.50 -16.93
C TRP A 45 -15.51 15.51 -15.83
N SER A 46 -16.57 16.29 -16.04
CA SER A 46 -17.07 17.23 -15.03
C SER A 46 -17.98 16.57 -13.98
N ALA A 47 -18.33 15.28 -14.13
CA ALA A 47 -19.19 14.57 -13.19
C ALA A 47 -18.42 14.10 -11.93
N PRO A 48 -19.06 14.05 -10.74
CA PRO A 48 -18.44 13.51 -9.53
C PRO A 48 -17.97 12.05 -9.72
N SER A 49 -16.85 11.69 -9.10
CA SER A 49 -16.16 10.40 -9.28
C SER A 49 -17.03 9.18 -8.98
N SER A 50 -18.04 9.32 -8.12
CA SER A 50 -19.02 8.27 -7.79
C SER A 50 -19.96 7.91 -8.94
N TYR A 51 -20.10 8.77 -9.96
CA TYR A 51 -20.99 8.56 -11.11
C TYR A 51 -20.24 8.52 -12.44
N ALA A 52 -19.07 9.17 -12.53
CA ALA A 52 -18.29 9.29 -13.76
C ALA A 52 -18.01 7.93 -14.43
N SER A 53 -17.69 6.90 -13.64
CA SER A 53 -17.43 5.54 -14.15
C SER A 53 -18.67 4.87 -14.74
N SER A 54 -19.86 5.07 -14.15
CA SER A 54 -21.11 4.53 -14.69
C SER A 54 -21.55 5.29 -15.94
N LEU A 55 -21.34 6.61 -15.97
CA LEU A 55 -21.66 7.46 -17.12
C LEU A 55 -20.74 7.17 -18.31
N ALA A 56 -19.46 6.93 -18.07
CA ALA A 56 -18.48 6.61 -19.11
C ALA A 56 -18.79 5.28 -19.85
N VAL A 57 -19.48 4.35 -19.18
CA VAL A 57 -19.83 3.03 -19.73
C VAL A 57 -21.20 3.05 -20.43
N MET A 58 -22.00 4.12 -20.25
CA MET A 58 -23.20 4.38 -21.05
C MET A 58 -22.80 4.87 -22.46
N ASP A 59 -22.15 3.99 -23.21
CA ASP A 59 -21.75 4.22 -24.60
C ASP A 59 -22.95 3.99 -25.53
N TRP A 60 -23.17 4.93 -26.46
CA TRP A 60 -24.23 4.79 -27.46
C TRP A 60 -23.71 3.97 -28.64
N LYS A 61 -24.11 2.69 -28.72
CA LYS A 61 -23.66 1.75 -29.77
C LYS A 61 -24.32 1.98 -31.15
N GLY A 62 -24.56 3.22 -31.55
CA GLY A 62 -25.16 3.59 -32.85
C GLY A 62 -24.26 4.54 -33.64
N GLU A 63 -24.43 4.58 -34.97
CA GLU A 63 -23.67 5.47 -35.86
C GLU A 63 -24.07 6.95 -35.73
N GLU A 64 -25.24 7.25 -35.14
CA GLU A 64 -25.73 8.62 -34.89
C GLU A 64 -25.77 8.96 -33.39
N ALA A 65 -25.30 10.16 -33.05
CA ALA A 65 -25.28 10.67 -31.67
C ALA A 65 -26.71 11.02 -31.20
N PRO A 66 -27.12 10.58 -29.98
CA PRO A 66 -28.46 10.85 -29.47
C PRO A 66 -28.68 12.32 -29.14
N MET A 67 -29.93 12.76 -29.17
CA MET A 67 -30.30 14.12 -28.74
C MET A 67 -30.12 14.29 -27.23
N VAL A 68 -29.87 15.52 -26.79
CA VAL A 68 -29.70 15.86 -25.37
C VAL A 68 -30.92 15.45 -24.53
N ASP A 69 -32.15 15.56 -25.04
CA ASP A 69 -33.34 15.08 -24.31
C ASP A 69 -33.37 13.56 -24.13
N GLU A 70 -32.94 12.79 -25.13
CA GLU A 70 -32.87 11.33 -25.03
C GLU A 70 -31.87 10.90 -23.94
N VAL A 71 -30.73 11.58 -23.89
CA VAL A 71 -29.70 11.37 -22.86
C VAL A 71 -30.24 11.77 -21.48
N ALA A 72 -30.92 12.91 -21.37
CA ALA A 72 -31.57 13.35 -20.13
C ALA A 72 -32.68 12.40 -19.66
N CYS A 73 -33.44 11.81 -20.58
CA CYS A 73 -34.49 10.83 -20.31
C CYS A 73 -33.88 9.51 -19.77
N ARG A 74 -32.82 9.00 -20.39
CA ARG A 74 -32.09 7.81 -19.91
C ARG A 74 -31.52 8.00 -18.51
N PHE A 75 -31.01 9.19 -18.19
CA PHE A 75 -30.53 9.49 -16.84
C PHE A 75 -31.65 9.53 -15.80
N ARG A 76 -32.81 10.11 -16.14
CA ARG A 76 -33.98 10.08 -15.25
C ARG A 76 -34.44 8.65 -14.99
N GLN A 77 -34.50 7.80 -16.02
CA GLN A 77 -34.84 6.37 -15.88
C GLN A 77 -33.81 5.60 -15.06
N TYR A 78 -32.52 5.89 -15.22
CA TYR A 78 -31.47 5.27 -14.42
C TYR A 78 -31.57 5.66 -12.93
N GLU A 79 -31.86 6.94 -12.64
CA GLU A 79 -32.11 7.45 -11.28
C GLU A 79 -33.34 6.80 -10.63
N GLU A 80 -34.42 6.60 -11.40
CA GLU A 80 -35.62 5.85 -10.99
C GLU A 80 -35.34 4.34 -10.78
N SER A 81 -34.46 3.73 -11.58
CA SER A 81 -34.07 2.31 -11.39
C SER A 81 -33.18 2.08 -10.17
N LEU A 82 -32.27 3.03 -9.89
CA LEU A 82 -31.41 2.99 -8.70
C LEU A 82 -32.22 3.18 -7.43
N SER A 83 -33.16 4.13 -7.45
CA SER A 83 -34.04 4.37 -6.31
C SER A 83 -35.02 3.22 -6.08
N SER A 84 -35.60 2.62 -7.14
CA SER A 84 -36.45 1.42 -6.98
C SER A 84 -35.68 0.17 -6.55
N SER A 85 -34.44 -0.03 -7.00
CA SER A 85 -33.57 -1.12 -6.55
C SER A 85 -33.18 -0.98 -5.08
N LEU A 86 -32.84 0.24 -4.64
CA LEU A 86 -32.58 0.55 -3.23
C LEU A 86 -33.83 0.39 -2.37
N VAL A 87 -34.99 0.86 -2.83
CA VAL A 87 -36.28 0.67 -2.12
C VAL A 87 -36.63 -0.82 -2.02
N SER A 88 -36.45 -1.61 -3.08
CA SER A 88 -36.66 -3.07 -3.04
C SER A 88 -35.69 -3.80 -2.11
N ALA A 89 -34.43 -3.38 -2.05
CA ALA A 89 -33.44 -3.94 -1.14
C ALA A 89 -33.77 -3.60 0.33
N VAL A 90 -34.21 -2.37 0.59
CA VAL A 90 -34.65 -1.92 1.92
C VAL A 90 -35.94 -2.64 2.34
N GLU A 91 -36.90 -2.84 1.43
CA GLU A 91 -38.13 -3.60 1.69
C GLU A 91 -37.82 -5.08 1.98
N LYS A 92 -36.91 -5.71 1.21
CA LYS A 92 -36.44 -7.09 1.47
C LYS A 92 -35.73 -7.22 2.82
N LEU A 93 -34.92 -6.21 3.19
CA LEU A 93 -34.28 -6.18 4.51
C LEU A 93 -35.30 -5.98 5.62
N SER A 94 -36.30 -5.10 5.42
CA SER A 94 -37.37 -4.87 6.37
C SER A 94 -38.25 -6.12 6.57
N GLN A 95 -38.62 -6.81 5.49
CA GLN A 95 -39.34 -8.09 5.54
C GLN A 95 -38.53 -9.19 6.25
N LYS A 96 -37.22 -9.29 5.98
CA LYS A 96 -36.33 -10.23 6.69
C LYS A 96 -36.24 -9.91 8.18
N LEU A 97 -36.19 -8.62 8.54
CA LEU A 97 -36.14 -8.18 9.94
C LEU A 97 -37.46 -8.49 10.68
N GLN A 98 -38.58 -8.38 9.97
CA GLN A 98 -39.91 -8.69 10.51
C GLN A 98 -40.12 -10.20 10.68
N GLN A 99 -39.68 -11.02 9.72
CA GLN A 99 -39.62 -12.48 9.86
C GLN A 99 -38.70 -12.92 11.02
N LEU A 100 -37.55 -12.26 11.20
CA LEU A 100 -36.65 -12.55 12.33
C LEU A 100 -37.29 -12.20 13.68
N LYS A 101 -38.09 -11.14 13.74
CA LYS A 101 -38.85 -10.76 14.94
C LYS A 101 -39.99 -11.75 15.25
N GLU A 102 -40.70 -12.23 14.24
CA GLU A 102 -41.75 -13.25 14.40
C GLU A 102 -41.17 -14.64 14.74
N ASN A 103 -40.00 -14.98 14.19
CA ASN A 103 -39.30 -16.21 14.54
C ASN A 103 -38.75 -16.19 15.98
N MET A 104 -38.40 -15.02 16.51
CA MET A 104 -38.00 -14.86 17.92
C MET A 104 -39.19 -14.83 18.89
N SER A 105 -40.41 -14.54 18.45
CA SER A 105 -41.59 -14.55 19.33
C SER A 105 -42.25 -15.94 19.46
N CYS A 106 -41.89 -16.91 18.61
CA CYS A 106 -42.51 -18.24 18.56
C CYS A 106 -41.69 -19.41 19.11
N SER A 107 -40.54 -19.21 19.76
CA SER A 107 -39.83 -20.31 20.45
C SER A 107 -39.70 -20.06 21.95
N SER A 108 -40.46 -20.82 22.73
CA SER A 108 -40.25 -21.00 24.18
C SER A 108 -39.09 -21.99 24.42
N PRO A 109 -38.51 -22.02 25.64
CA PRO A 109 -37.12 -22.45 25.79
C PRO A 109 -36.98 -23.92 26.25
N VAL A 110 -35.78 -24.47 25.96
CA VAL A 110 -35.04 -25.52 26.69
C VAL A 110 -35.12 -26.98 26.18
N ARG A 111 -33.93 -27.55 25.89
CA ARG A 111 -33.29 -28.77 26.47
C ARG A 111 -32.83 -29.92 25.52
N THR A 112 -31.51 -30.15 25.60
CA THR A 112 -30.76 -31.44 25.68
C THR A 112 -30.49 -32.33 24.45
N SER A 113 -29.17 -32.59 24.30
CA SER A 113 -28.49 -33.90 24.17
C SER A 113 -28.23 -34.56 22.80
N ILE A 114 -26.93 -34.53 22.44
CA ILE A 114 -26.02 -35.65 22.13
C ILE A 114 -26.55 -36.89 21.38
N SER A 115 -25.79 -37.25 20.33
CA SER A 115 -25.64 -38.55 19.62
C SER A 115 -26.67 -38.92 18.55
N ALA A 116 -26.17 -39.61 17.50
CA ALA A 116 -26.82 -40.16 16.28
C ALA A 116 -26.59 -39.25 15.05
N ILE A 117 -25.96 -39.65 13.93
CA ILE A 117 -25.66 -40.95 13.34
C ILE A 117 -24.46 -40.82 12.39
N ARG A 118 -23.74 -41.94 12.27
CA ARG A 118 -22.53 -42.23 11.54
C ARG A 118 -22.89 -43.06 10.28
N MET A 119 -22.16 -42.87 9.18
CA MET A 119 -22.07 -43.71 7.96
C MET A 119 -23.29 -43.68 7.02
N THR A 120 -23.11 -43.49 5.70
CA THR A 120 -22.70 -44.55 4.75
C THR A 120 -21.91 -44.05 3.53
N VAL A 121 -21.00 -44.91 3.05
CA VAL A 121 -20.13 -44.85 1.86
C VAL A 121 -20.76 -45.67 0.71
N GLY A 122 -20.43 -45.31 -0.55
CA GLY A 122 -20.54 -46.14 -1.77
C GLY A 122 -20.74 -45.26 -3.01
N ASP A 123 -19.67 -44.84 -3.72
CA ASP A 123 -18.94 -45.51 -4.82
C ASP A 123 -19.73 -45.63 -6.13
N GLU A 124 -19.40 -44.80 -7.13
CA GLU A 124 -19.30 -45.14 -8.57
C GLU A 124 -18.45 -44.07 -9.32
N GLU A 125 -17.43 -44.51 -10.06
CA GLU A 125 -16.62 -43.80 -11.07
C GLU A 125 -16.30 -44.83 -12.20
N PRO A 126 -15.74 -44.47 -13.39
CA PRO A 126 -15.76 -43.22 -14.18
C PRO A 126 -16.06 -43.48 -15.69
N ARG A 127 -16.20 -42.43 -16.52
CA ARG A 127 -15.86 -42.43 -17.97
C ARG A 127 -15.82 -41.01 -18.60
N ASP A 128 -14.62 -40.66 -19.05
CA ASP A 128 -14.15 -39.69 -20.07
C ASP A 128 -15.15 -38.80 -20.84
N SER A 129 -14.91 -37.47 -20.82
CA SER A 129 -14.57 -36.70 -22.04
C SER A 129 -14.08 -35.27 -21.73
N LYS A 130 -13.09 -34.85 -22.53
CA LYS A 130 -12.28 -33.62 -22.57
C LYS A 130 -13.02 -32.27 -22.53
N ASP A 131 -12.20 -31.25 -22.24
CA ASP A 131 -12.35 -29.79 -22.40
C ASP A 131 -12.82 -29.02 -21.16
N THR A 132 -11.87 -28.39 -20.46
CA THR A 132 -12.15 -27.21 -19.63
C THR A 132 -11.08 -26.17 -19.88
N ARG A 133 -11.47 -25.15 -20.66
CA ARG A 133 -10.74 -23.90 -20.82
C ARG A 133 -10.74 -23.17 -19.48
N VAL A 134 -9.59 -22.59 -19.14
CA VAL A 134 -9.43 -21.59 -18.09
C VAL A 134 -10.45 -20.47 -18.34
N ILE A 135 -11.34 -20.25 -17.38
CA ILE A 135 -12.17 -19.05 -17.30
C ILE A 135 -11.69 -18.31 -16.06
N ASP A 136 -10.85 -17.30 -16.26
CA ASP A 136 -10.56 -16.29 -15.24
C ASP A 136 -11.86 -15.53 -14.96
N GLY A 137 -12.33 -15.64 -13.72
CA GLY A 137 -13.50 -14.94 -13.21
C GLY A 137 -13.19 -13.47 -12.95
N LEU A 138 -13.96 -12.62 -13.61
CA LEU A 138 -14.15 -11.22 -13.27
C LEU A 138 -14.75 -11.08 -11.86
N GLU A 139 -14.05 -10.41 -10.96
CA GLU A 139 -14.68 -9.70 -9.84
C GLU A 139 -14.37 -8.21 -9.95
N THR A 140 -15.42 -7.45 -10.24
CA THR A 140 -15.45 -5.99 -10.17
C THR A 140 -15.72 -5.57 -8.73
N MET A 141 -14.80 -4.83 -8.11
CA MET A 141 -15.11 -3.98 -6.95
C MET A 141 -14.75 -2.52 -7.20
N GLU A 142 -15.66 -1.69 -6.72
CA GLU A 142 -15.88 -0.27 -6.84
C GLU A 142 -14.62 0.64 -6.72
N GLY A 143 -14.47 1.54 -7.68
CA GLY A 143 -14.29 2.96 -7.35
C GLY A 143 -13.03 3.38 -6.57
N GLN A 144 -11.90 2.74 -6.78
CA GLN A 144 -10.59 3.38 -6.64
C GLN A 144 -9.85 3.24 -7.96
N VAL A 145 -9.29 4.33 -8.48
CA VAL A 145 -8.15 4.23 -9.39
C VAL A 145 -7.01 3.68 -8.55
N VAL A 146 -7.01 2.37 -8.36
CA VAL A 146 -5.82 1.62 -8.00
C VAL A 146 -4.87 1.91 -9.14
N ILE A 147 -3.80 2.66 -8.85
CA ILE A 147 -2.60 2.56 -9.68
C ILE A 147 -2.33 1.06 -9.71
N ARG A 148 -2.66 0.37 -10.81
CA ARG A 148 -2.17 -0.99 -11.04
C ARG A 148 -0.71 -0.90 -10.66
N ALA A 149 -0.31 -1.64 -9.62
CA ALA A 149 1.08 -1.74 -9.25
C ALA A 149 1.82 -1.93 -10.57
N SER A 150 2.63 -0.94 -10.97
CA SER A 150 3.39 -1.08 -12.21
C SER A 150 4.10 -2.43 -12.12
N PRO A 151 4.28 -3.19 -13.20
CA PRO A 151 4.96 -4.47 -13.10
C PRO A 151 6.31 -4.36 -12.39
N LEU A 152 6.99 -3.21 -12.48
CA LEU A 152 8.16 -2.86 -11.68
C LEU A 152 7.96 -2.72 -10.15
N LYS A 153 6.77 -2.33 -9.66
CA LYS A 153 6.39 -2.35 -8.23
C LYS A 153 6.25 -3.81 -7.76
N GLN A 154 5.60 -4.64 -8.58
CA GLN A 154 5.48 -6.10 -8.38
C GLN A 154 6.84 -6.82 -8.52
N ALA A 155 7.77 -6.22 -9.24
CA ALA A 155 9.14 -6.69 -9.41
C ALA A 155 10.10 -6.23 -8.31
N MET A 156 9.93 -5.01 -7.79
CA MET A 156 10.54 -4.56 -6.53
C MET A 156 10.03 -5.39 -5.34
N GLU A 157 8.92 -6.10 -5.55
CA GLU A 157 8.37 -7.14 -4.69
C GLU A 157 8.94 -8.56 -4.99
N SER A 158 9.74 -8.79 -6.04
CA SER A 158 10.40 -10.10 -6.32
C SER A 158 11.71 -10.31 -5.56
N VAL A 159 11.97 -9.42 -4.61
CA VAL A 159 13.08 -9.40 -3.66
C VAL A 159 12.94 -10.57 -2.69
N ALA A 160 14.06 -11.11 -2.18
CA ALA A 160 14.02 -12.08 -1.08
C ALA A 160 13.14 -11.53 0.07
N LYS A 161 11.93 -12.07 0.17
CA LYS A 161 10.88 -11.63 1.09
C LYS A 161 10.86 -12.55 2.28
N LEU A 162 10.69 -11.99 3.47
CA LEU A 162 10.30 -12.77 4.63
C LEU A 162 8.79 -12.70 4.76
N LYS A 163 8.13 -13.83 4.55
CA LYS A 163 6.68 -13.94 4.76
C LYS A 163 6.43 -13.94 6.27
N CYS A 164 5.68 -12.96 6.75
CA CYS A 164 5.43 -12.76 8.17
C CYS A 164 3.94 -12.82 8.46
N ILE A 165 3.59 -13.32 9.64
CA ILE A 165 2.24 -13.27 10.17
C ILE A 165 2.26 -12.78 11.63
N TYR A 166 1.26 -12.00 11.99
CA TYR A 166 1.01 -11.53 13.34
C TYR A 166 -0.42 -11.86 13.79
N THR A 167 -0.59 -12.24 15.04
CA THR A 167 -1.93 -12.40 15.64
C THR A 167 -1.92 -12.19 17.16
N ASN A 168 -2.94 -11.51 17.67
CA ASN A 168 -3.31 -11.61 19.08
C ASN A 168 -4.19 -12.85 19.27
N THR A 169 -3.75 -13.76 20.12
CA THR A 169 -4.39 -15.09 20.26
C THR A 169 -5.39 -15.18 21.39
N CYS A 170 -5.48 -14.18 22.28
CA CYS A 170 -6.36 -14.20 23.45
C CYS A 170 -6.38 -15.56 24.16
N SER A 171 -5.19 -16.15 24.43
CA SER A 171 -4.93 -17.54 24.85
C SER A 171 -4.57 -18.51 23.72
N MET A 172 -3.33 -19.01 23.77
CA MET A 172 -2.80 -19.94 22.76
C MET A 172 -3.28 -21.41 22.92
N GLY A 173 -3.66 -21.84 24.13
CA GLY A 173 -3.78 -23.26 24.47
C GLY A 173 -4.61 -24.16 23.53
N LYS A 174 -5.77 -23.70 23.02
CA LYS A 174 -6.61 -24.49 22.08
C LYS A 174 -6.33 -24.21 20.61
N LYS A 175 -5.48 -23.21 20.32
CA LYS A 175 -5.21 -22.69 18.97
C LYS A 175 -3.85 -23.16 18.43
N GLN A 176 -3.07 -23.87 19.25
CA GLN A 176 -1.71 -24.30 18.91
C GLN A 176 -1.66 -25.14 17.63
N GLN A 177 -2.49 -26.18 17.55
CA GLN A 177 -2.52 -27.07 16.39
C GLN A 177 -2.98 -26.35 15.11
N GLU A 178 -3.93 -25.43 15.24
CA GLU A 178 -4.42 -24.61 14.12
C GLU A 178 -3.32 -23.67 13.63
N LEU A 179 -2.61 -22.99 14.54
CA LEU A 179 -1.48 -22.13 14.21
C LEU A 179 -0.37 -22.94 13.54
N GLU A 180 0.01 -24.09 14.09
CA GLU A 180 1.03 -24.96 13.51
C GLU A 180 0.66 -25.37 12.07
N ALA A 181 -0.59 -25.74 11.84
CA ALA A 181 -1.08 -26.09 10.51
C ALA A 181 -0.98 -24.91 9.53
N ILE A 182 -1.40 -23.70 9.95
CA ILE A 182 -1.31 -22.48 9.14
C ILE A 182 0.16 -22.16 8.85
N VAL A 183 1.02 -22.18 9.87
CA VAL A 183 2.45 -21.84 9.75
C VAL A 183 3.18 -22.76 8.79
N GLN A 184 2.90 -24.07 8.86
CA GLN A 184 3.52 -25.06 7.98
C GLN A 184 2.95 -25.02 6.56
N LEU A 185 1.62 -24.87 6.41
CA LEU A 185 0.96 -24.83 5.10
C LEU A 185 1.36 -23.60 4.30
N GLU A 186 1.36 -22.43 4.95
CA GLU A 186 1.66 -21.14 4.33
C GLU A 186 3.15 -20.81 4.33
N ASN A 187 3.96 -21.61 5.04
CA ASN A 187 5.41 -21.51 5.10
C ASN A 187 5.91 -20.11 5.49
N TYR A 188 5.40 -19.55 6.59
CA TYR A 188 5.84 -18.24 7.10
C TYR A 188 7.28 -18.29 7.61
N ASP A 189 8.07 -17.26 7.38
CA ASP A 189 9.43 -17.16 7.91
C ASP A 189 9.47 -16.67 9.36
N ILE A 190 8.52 -15.79 9.71
CA ILE A 190 8.41 -15.14 11.02
C ILE A 190 6.94 -15.15 11.46
N VAL A 191 6.70 -15.56 12.71
CA VAL A 191 5.35 -15.60 13.31
C VAL A 191 5.39 -14.83 14.62
N ALA A 192 4.69 -13.70 14.69
CA ALA A 192 4.61 -12.85 15.86
C ALA A 192 3.27 -13.05 16.59
N ILE A 193 3.32 -13.18 17.91
CA ILE A 193 2.13 -13.47 18.72
C ILE A 193 2.10 -12.60 19.96
N THR A 194 0.93 -12.06 20.26
CA THR A 194 0.59 -11.41 21.53
C THR A 194 -0.49 -12.22 22.25
N GLU A 195 -0.58 -12.01 23.57
CA GLU A 195 -1.51 -12.70 24.45
C GLU A 195 -1.44 -14.23 24.38
N THR A 196 -0.22 -14.76 24.42
CA THR A 196 0.02 -16.21 24.44
C THR A 196 -0.62 -16.88 25.66
N TRP A 197 -0.60 -16.19 26.80
CA TRP A 197 -1.05 -16.68 28.12
C TRP A 197 -0.33 -17.94 28.58
N TRP A 198 0.90 -18.15 28.10
CA TRP A 198 1.75 -19.23 28.58
C TRP A 198 2.33 -18.92 29.95
N ASP A 199 2.74 -20.00 30.62
CA ASP A 199 3.52 -20.00 31.85
C ASP A 199 4.60 -21.09 31.77
N ASP A 200 5.41 -21.21 32.82
CA ASP A 200 6.51 -22.19 32.90
C ASP A 200 6.01 -23.65 32.93
N SER A 201 4.71 -23.90 33.09
CA SER A 201 4.16 -25.24 33.24
C SER A 201 3.82 -25.93 31.90
N HIS A 202 3.87 -25.22 30.77
CA HIS A 202 3.45 -25.72 29.45
C HIS A 202 4.53 -25.61 28.34
N ASN A 203 5.82 -25.65 28.69
CA ASN A 203 6.92 -25.41 27.75
C ASN A 203 6.94 -26.30 26.48
N TRP A 204 6.45 -27.54 26.55
CA TRP A 204 6.47 -28.48 25.42
C TRP A 204 5.42 -28.20 24.34
N ALA A 205 4.33 -27.50 24.69
CA ALA A 205 3.23 -27.22 23.76
C ALA A 205 3.44 -25.94 22.93
N ALA A 206 4.58 -25.28 23.08
CA ALA A 206 4.89 -24.02 22.40
C ALA A 206 5.94 -24.20 21.29
N ALA A 207 6.49 -25.40 21.07
CA ALA A 207 7.47 -25.60 20.01
C ALA A 207 6.76 -25.80 18.66
N VAL A 208 7.24 -25.11 17.62
CA VAL A 208 6.83 -25.34 16.23
C VAL A 208 8.02 -25.90 15.48
N ASP A 209 7.84 -27.03 14.81
CA ASP A 209 8.93 -27.74 14.13
C ASP A 209 9.59 -26.88 13.04
N GLY A 210 10.92 -26.79 13.06
CA GLY A 210 11.71 -25.94 12.15
C GLY A 210 11.77 -24.45 12.52
N TYR A 211 11.31 -24.05 13.71
CA TYR A 211 11.37 -22.65 14.20
C TYR A 211 12.07 -22.51 15.55
N LYS A 212 12.84 -21.43 15.67
CA LYS A 212 13.36 -20.91 16.93
C LYS A 212 12.27 -20.08 17.61
N LEU A 213 11.93 -20.42 18.85
CA LEU A 213 10.99 -19.68 19.67
C LEU A 213 11.72 -18.68 20.59
N PHE A 214 11.33 -17.41 20.49
CA PHE A 214 11.63 -16.37 21.48
C PHE A 214 10.32 -16.01 22.18
N ARG A 215 10.28 -16.03 23.52
CA ARG A 215 9.06 -15.72 24.27
C ARG A 215 9.34 -14.92 25.53
N ARG A 216 8.37 -14.11 25.95
CA ARG A 216 8.36 -13.42 27.23
C ARG A 216 6.99 -13.56 27.84
N ASP A 217 6.89 -14.43 28.82
CA ASP A 217 5.63 -14.74 29.48
C ASP A 217 5.35 -13.75 30.60
N ARG A 218 4.08 -13.51 30.82
CA ARG A 218 3.64 -12.64 31.89
C ARG A 218 3.70 -13.36 33.23
N GLN A 219 4.35 -12.74 34.20
CA GLN A 219 4.41 -13.24 35.58
C GLN A 219 3.26 -12.72 36.44
N GLY A 220 2.71 -13.58 37.30
CA GLY A 220 1.84 -13.19 38.42
C GLY A 220 0.38 -12.84 38.12
N ARG A 221 -0.07 -12.86 36.86
CA ARG A 221 -1.50 -12.78 36.50
C ARG A 221 -1.82 -13.43 35.16
N ARG A 222 -3.06 -13.89 35.00
CA ARG A 222 -3.58 -14.39 33.72
C ARG A 222 -3.68 -13.25 32.72
N GLY A 223 -3.36 -13.55 31.46
CA GLY A 223 -3.56 -12.65 30.33
C GLY A 223 -2.33 -11.80 30.01
N GLY A 224 -1.86 -11.84 28.77
CA GLY A 224 -0.62 -11.20 28.30
C GLY A 224 0.42 -12.21 27.82
N GLY A 225 1.66 -11.75 27.65
CA GLY A 225 2.77 -12.51 27.10
C GLY A 225 2.92 -12.31 25.58
N VAL A 226 4.16 -12.42 25.11
CA VAL A 226 4.52 -12.27 23.70
C VAL A 226 5.42 -13.41 23.26
N ALA A 227 5.32 -13.77 21.98
CA ALA A 227 6.20 -14.74 21.34
C ALA A 227 6.54 -14.34 19.91
N LEU A 228 7.72 -14.77 19.47
CA LEU A 228 8.19 -14.65 18.11
C LEU A 228 8.83 -15.96 17.70
N TYR A 229 8.27 -16.61 16.68
CA TYR A 229 8.90 -17.73 16.01
C TYR A 229 9.66 -17.22 14.80
N VAL A 230 10.89 -17.70 14.62
CA VAL A 230 11.73 -17.41 13.46
C VAL A 230 12.28 -18.72 12.92
N LYS A 231 12.14 -18.98 11.62
CA LYS A 231 12.60 -20.22 10.98
C LYS A 231 14.08 -20.50 11.29
N GLU A 232 14.42 -21.76 11.59
CA GLU A 232 15.74 -22.14 12.12
C GLU A 232 16.92 -21.82 11.19
N CYS A 233 16.65 -21.72 9.88
CA CYS A 233 17.63 -21.39 8.86
C CYS A 233 18.22 -19.98 9.01
N PHE A 234 17.58 -19.08 9.78
CA PHE A 234 18.06 -17.74 10.06
C PHE A 234 18.93 -17.69 11.32
N ASP A 235 20.01 -16.90 11.28
CA ASP A 235 20.81 -16.59 12.48
C ASP A 235 20.11 -15.46 13.25
N CYS A 236 19.87 -15.66 14.54
CA CYS A 236 19.02 -14.78 15.34
C CYS A 236 19.66 -14.53 16.70
N LEU A 237 19.59 -13.29 17.18
CA LEU A 237 20.07 -12.88 18.49
C LEU A 237 19.03 -12.04 19.22
N GLU A 238 18.77 -12.36 20.48
CA GLU A 238 18.05 -11.44 21.36
C GLU A 238 19.05 -10.41 21.93
N PRO A 239 18.91 -9.10 21.60
CA PRO A 239 19.81 -8.08 22.09
C PRO A 239 19.50 -7.75 23.56
N ASN A 240 20.14 -8.48 24.48
CA ASN A 240 20.05 -8.38 25.94
C ASN A 240 18.62 -8.49 26.52
N GLY A 241 18.45 -9.35 27.54
CA GLY A 241 17.17 -9.56 28.22
C GLY A 241 16.58 -8.23 28.70
N GLY A 242 15.50 -7.81 28.05
CA GLY A 242 14.82 -6.55 28.35
C GLY A 242 14.29 -6.50 29.78
N ASP A 243 13.83 -5.32 30.20
CA ASP A 243 13.16 -5.18 31.49
C ASP A 243 11.86 -6.00 31.47
N GLY A 244 11.76 -7.00 32.35
CA GLY A 244 10.64 -7.93 32.43
C GLY A 244 9.29 -7.26 32.75
N ARG A 245 9.26 -5.96 33.07
CA ARG A 245 8.02 -5.18 33.21
C ARG A 245 7.37 -4.85 31.88
N VAL A 246 8.14 -4.83 30.77
CA VAL A 246 7.61 -4.59 29.44
C VAL A 246 7.39 -5.93 28.74
N GLU A 247 6.15 -6.16 28.30
CA GLU A 247 5.77 -7.32 27.49
C GLU A 247 6.17 -7.07 26.01
N CYS A 248 7.48 -6.94 25.79
CA CYS A 248 8.06 -6.67 24.48
C CYS A 248 9.32 -7.51 24.25
N LEU A 249 9.41 -8.15 23.08
CA LEU A 249 10.55 -8.92 22.62
C LEU A 249 11.22 -8.20 21.46
N TRP A 250 12.54 -8.31 21.39
CA TRP A 250 13.35 -7.80 20.28
C TRP A 250 14.24 -8.93 19.81
N VAL A 251 14.17 -9.26 18.52
CA VAL A 251 15.03 -10.29 17.90
C VAL A 251 15.73 -9.67 16.70
N ARG A 252 17.05 -9.70 16.76
CA ARG A 252 17.93 -9.29 15.67
C ARG A 252 18.14 -10.49 14.75
N ILE A 253 17.60 -10.42 13.55
CA ILE A 253 17.83 -11.39 12.49
C ILE A 253 19.08 -10.95 11.73
N ARG A 254 20.11 -11.79 11.80
CA ARG A 254 21.38 -11.54 11.13
C ARG A 254 21.29 -11.91 9.66
N GLU A 255 21.72 -10.99 8.83
CA GLU A 255 21.85 -11.24 7.41
C GLU A 255 23.28 -11.73 7.09
N LYS A 256 23.40 -12.68 6.16
CA LYS A 256 24.71 -13.22 5.75
C LYS A 256 25.43 -12.23 4.82
N ALA A 257 26.78 -12.26 4.81
CA ALA A 257 27.64 -11.54 3.84
C ALA A 257 27.54 -9.99 3.83
N ASN A 258 28.03 -9.31 4.88
CA ASN A 258 28.11 -7.84 5.01
C ASN A 258 26.79 -7.05 4.96
N LYS A 259 25.66 -7.75 4.95
CA LYS A 259 24.31 -7.18 5.00
C LYS A 259 23.98 -6.54 6.35
N ALA A 260 23.05 -5.59 6.35
CA ALA A 260 22.57 -4.93 7.57
C ALA A 260 21.50 -5.78 8.25
N ASP A 261 21.70 -6.06 9.54
CA ASP A 261 20.74 -6.85 10.33
C ASP A 261 19.38 -6.15 10.47
N ILE A 262 18.33 -6.98 10.55
CA ILE A 262 16.96 -6.53 10.76
C ILE A 262 16.60 -6.76 12.23
N MET A 263 16.00 -5.76 12.84
CA MET A 263 15.43 -5.84 14.18
C MET A 263 13.92 -6.05 14.08
N VAL A 264 13.44 -7.18 14.60
CA VAL A 264 12.02 -7.50 14.69
C VAL A 264 11.56 -7.39 16.14
N GLY A 265 10.58 -6.54 16.39
CA GLY A 265 9.97 -6.33 17.69
C GLY A 265 8.54 -6.87 17.74
N VAL A 266 8.19 -7.53 18.85
CA VAL A 266 6.80 -7.87 19.18
C VAL A 266 6.45 -7.22 20.50
N CYS A 267 5.33 -6.50 20.57
CA CYS A 267 4.93 -5.79 21.78
C CYS A 267 3.45 -6.06 22.13
N TYR A 268 3.18 -6.33 23.40
CA TYR A 268 1.85 -6.26 23.97
C TYR A 268 1.82 -5.14 25.01
N ARG A 269 1.02 -4.11 24.77
CA ARG A 269 0.78 -3.06 25.74
C ARG A 269 -0.64 -3.21 26.29
N PRO A 270 -0.82 -3.58 27.56
CA PRO A 270 -2.15 -3.67 28.16
C PRO A 270 -2.82 -2.28 28.24
N PRO A 271 -4.17 -2.22 28.22
CA PRO A 271 -4.92 -0.96 28.15
C PRO A 271 -4.65 -0.01 29.33
N ASN A 272 -4.39 -0.58 30.52
CA ASN A 272 -4.13 0.17 31.76
C ASN A 272 -2.63 0.15 32.14
N GLN A 273 -1.73 0.19 31.15
CA GLN A 273 -0.29 0.22 31.40
C GLN A 273 0.15 1.50 32.13
N ASP A 274 1.06 1.36 33.09
CA ASP A 274 1.66 2.48 33.83
C ASP A 274 2.61 3.32 32.95
N GLU A 275 2.65 4.64 33.16
CA GLU A 275 3.48 5.56 32.37
C GLU A 275 4.98 5.29 32.51
N GLU A 276 5.46 4.72 33.62
CA GLU A 276 6.88 4.35 33.77
C GLU A 276 7.23 3.13 32.92
N VAL A 277 6.30 2.19 32.74
CA VAL A 277 6.48 1.03 31.85
C VAL A 277 6.56 1.49 30.39
N ASP A 278 5.72 2.44 29.99
CA ASP A 278 5.82 3.07 28.66
C ASP A 278 7.19 3.73 28.43
N LYS A 279 7.75 4.42 29.43
CA LYS A 279 9.08 5.05 29.32
C LYS A 279 10.19 4.01 29.13
N ILE A 280 10.08 2.84 29.75
CA ILE A 280 11.04 1.75 29.57
C ILE A 280 10.96 1.23 28.14
N PHE A 281 9.75 1.04 27.61
CA PHE A 281 9.54 0.67 26.22
C PHE A 281 10.15 1.71 25.25
N TYR A 282 9.92 3.02 25.47
CA TYR A 282 10.50 4.07 24.62
C TYR A 282 12.03 4.03 24.58
N LYS A 283 12.69 3.77 25.72
CA LYS A 283 14.15 3.60 25.77
C LYS A 283 14.62 2.38 24.98
N GLN A 284 13.89 1.26 25.04
CA GLN A 284 14.22 0.08 24.25
C GLN A 284 14.09 0.37 22.75
N LEU A 285 13.02 1.06 22.35
CA LEU A 285 12.80 1.47 20.96
C LEU A 285 13.91 2.40 20.44
N GLU A 286 14.35 3.36 21.25
CA GLU A 286 15.44 4.29 20.90
C GLU A 286 16.76 3.57 20.62
N VAL A 287 17.07 2.50 21.34
CA VAL A 287 18.29 1.69 21.13
C VAL A 287 18.17 0.89 19.83
N SER A 288 16.98 0.34 19.58
CA SER A 288 16.71 -0.53 18.43
C SER A 288 16.61 0.20 17.08
N ARG A 289 16.37 1.52 17.08
CA ARG A 289 16.18 2.32 15.85
C ARG A 289 17.40 2.42 14.92
N SER A 290 18.58 2.04 15.40
CA SER A 290 19.82 2.11 14.61
C SER A 290 19.89 1.08 13.47
N LEU A 291 19.06 0.03 13.55
CA LEU A 291 18.91 -1.02 12.53
C LEU A 291 17.66 -0.80 11.68
N ALA A 292 17.49 -1.60 10.62
CA ALA A 292 16.17 -1.71 9.96
C ALA A 292 15.20 -2.34 10.97
N LEU A 293 14.11 -1.66 11.30
CA LEU A 293 13.23 -2.04 12.40
C LEU A 293 11.81 -2.30 11.88
N VAL A 294 11.28 -3.47 12.25
CA VAL A 294 9.86 -3.84 12.12
C VAL A 294 9.35 -4.12 13.53
N LEU A 295 8.31 -3.41 13.96
CA LEU A 295 7.68 -3.60 15.26
C LEU A 295 6.19 -3.88 15.05
N VAL A 296 5.71 -5.00 15.55
CA VAL A 296 4.30 -5.41 15.45
C VAL A 296 3.72 -5.73 16.82
N GLY A 297 2.43 -5.49 17.03
CA GLY A 297 1.84 -5.77 18.32
C GLY A 297 0.48 -5.16 18.56
N ASP A 298 -0.12 -5.51 19.70
CA ASP A 298 -1.33 -4.89 20.22
C ASP A 298 -0.96 -3.82 21.23
N PHE A 299 -1.26 -2.56 20.89
CA PHE A 299 -0.89 -1.41 21.70
C PHE A 299 -2.00 -0.93 22.65
N ASN A 300 -3.24 -1.41 22.45
CA ASN A 300 -4.43 -0.97 23.18
C ASN A 300 -4.58 0.56 23.32
N LEU A 301 -4.41 1.29 22.20
CA LEU A 301 -4.53 2.75 22.12
C LEU A 301 -5.67 3.18 21.16
N PRO A 302 -6.94 2.91 21.50
CA PRO A 302 -8.08 3.16 20.61
C PRO A 302 -8.34 4.65 20.32
N ASP A 303 -7.84 5.56 21.16
CA ASP A 303 -8.06 7.00 21.03
C ASP A 303 -7.08 7.70 20.06
N VAL A 304 -6.20 6.93 19.41
CA VAL A 304 -5.22 7.47 18.45
C VAL A 304 -5.81 7.50 17.04
N CYS A 305 -5.77 8.67 16.42
CA CYS A 305 -6.05 8.84 14.99
C CYS A 305 -4.74 8.80 14.20
N TRP A 306 -4.40 7.62 13.67
CA TRP A 306 -3.18 7.39 12.87
C TRP A 306 -3.15 8.14 11.53
N LYS A 307 -4.32 8.56 11.00
CA LYS A 307 -4.38 9.38 9.79
C LYS A 307 -3.74 10.77 9.98
N TYR A 308 -3.86 11.33 11.18
CA TYR A 308 -3.39 12.67 11.50
C TYR A 308 -2.32 12.67 12.61
N ASN A 309 -1.91 11.49 13.10
CA ASN A 309 -1.06 11.33 14.27
C ASN A 309 -1.52 12.19 15.47
N THR A 310 -2.81 12.09 15.81
CA THR A 310 -3.38 12.80 16.97
C THR A 310 -3.95 11.83 17.98
N ALA A 311 -4.02 12.24 19.25
CA ALA A 311 -4.60 11.42 20.31
C ALA A 311 -5.24 12.25 21.43
N GLU A 312 -6.31 11.73 22.03
CA GLU A 312 -7.09 12.43 23.06
C GLU A 312 -6.47 12.32 24.46
N ARG A 313 -5.89 11.15 24.79
CA ARG A 313 -5.29 10.92 26.10
C ARG A 313 -3.84 11.35 26.13
N LYS A 314 -3.39 11.82 27.30
CA LYS A 314 -2.01 12.26 27.52
C LYS A 314 -0.99 11.16 27.20
N GLN A 315 -1.29 9.93 27.62
CA GLN A 315 -0.41 8.78 27.42
C GLN A 315 -0.30 8.41 25.94
N SER A 316 -1.43 8.36 25.23
CA SER A 316 -1.50 8.13 23.78
C SER A 316 -0.75 9.20 22.99
N ARG A 317 -0.86 10.49 23.36
CA ARG A 317 -0.05 11.57 22.76
C ARG A 317 1.45 11.37 22.95
N ARG A 318 1.87 10.89 24.12
CA ARG A 318 3.29 10.59 24.38
C ARG A 318 3.77 9.42 23.51
N PHE A 319 2.92 8.42 23.29
CA PHE A 319 3.22 7.31 22.39
C PHE A 319 3.37 7.79 20.94
N VAL A 320 2.40 8.57 20.43
CA VAL A 320 2.47 9.15 19.08
C VAL A 320 3.72 10.00 18.90
N LYS A 321 4.05 10.84 19.87
CA LYS A 321 5.31 11.60 19.85
C LYS A 321 6.54 10.69 19.78
N CYS A 322 6.55 9.59 20.52
CA CYS A 322 7.64 8.62 20.47
C CYS A 322 7.76 7.96 19.09
N VAL A 323 6.64 7.63 18.44
CA VAL A 323 6.59 7.11 17.06
C VAL A 323 7.22 8.12 16.11
N GLU A 324 6.84 9.40 16.21
CA GLU A 324 7.40 10.49 15.38
C GLU A 324 8.89 10.72 15.62
N ASP A 325 9.33 10.80 16.89
CA ASP A 325 10.73 11.02 17.29
C ASP A 325 11.65 9.86 16.83
N ASN A 326 11.08 8.68 16.56
CA ASN A 326 11.78 7.49 16.06
C ASN A 326 11.54 7.21 14.57
N PHE A 327 10.89 8.14 13.84
CA PHE A 327 10.60 8.04 12.41
C PHE A 327 9.84 6.75 12.04
N LEU A 328 8.97 6.29 12.94
CA LEU A 328 8.16 5.11 12.70
C LEU A 328 6.94 5.47 11.84
N THR A 329 6.70 4.64 10.83
CA THR A 329 5.50 4.71 9.99
C THR A 329 4.61 3.52 10.30
N GLN A 330 3.35 3.79 10.63
CA GLN A 330 2.33 2.78 10.86
C GLN A 330 1.77 2.31 9.51
N LEU A 331 1.60 0.99 9.32
CA LEU A 331 1.21 0.40 8.03
C LEU A 331 -0.15 -0.30 8.01
N VAL A 332 -0.80 -0.56 9.16
CA VAL A 332 -2.10 -1.26 9.20
C VAL A 332 -3.24 -0.26 9.07
N SER A 333 -3.98 -0.27 7.96
CA SER A 333 -5.11 0.64 7.75
C SER A 333 -6.46 0.02 8.15
N GLU A 334 -6.54 -1.30 8.18
CA GLU A 334 -7.77 -2.05 8.44
C GLU A 334 -8.01 -2.32 9.91
N ARG A 335 -9.29 -2.32 10.32
CA ARG A 335 -9.69 -2.58 11.71
C ARG A 335 -9.43 -4.04 12.07
N THR A 336 -8.68 -4.25 13.15
CA THR A 336 -8.15 -5.55 13.56
C THR A 336 -8.95 -6.21 14.68
N ARG A 337 -9.77 -5.46 15.43
CA ARG A 337 -10.65 -6.00 16.48
C ARG A 337 -11.96 -5.22 16.59
N GLU A 338 -13.11 -5.88 16.39
CA GLU A 338 -14.47 -5.34 16.63
C GLU A 338 -14.79 -3.91 16.14
N GLY A 339 -13.97 -3.32 15.26
CA GLY A 339 -14.14 -1.95 14.79
C GLY A 339 -12.97 -1.01 15.09
N ASP A 340 -12.03 -1.42 15.95
CA ASP A 340 -10.87 -0.65 16.37
C ASP A 340 -9.57 -1.11 15.69
N LEU A 341 -8.62 -0.19 15.60
CA LEU A 341 -7.27 -0.41 15.07
C LEU A 341 -6.28 -0.48 16.24
N LEU A 342 -6.21 -1.64 16.90
CA LEU A 342 -5.39 -1.86 18.10
C LEU A 342 -4.06 -2.54 17.79
N ASP A 343 -4.12 -3.49 16.86
CA ASP A 343 -2.95 -4.17 16.32
C ASP A 343 -2.26 -3.30 15.26
N LEU A 344 -1.00 -2.94 15.52
CA LEU A 344 -0.24 -1.99 14.72
C LEU A 344 1.04 -2.63 14.21
N LEU A 345 1.44 -2.24 13.01
CA LEU A 345 2.72 -2.57 12.39
C LEU A 345 3.47 -1.27 12.11
N PHE A 346 4.66 -1.13 12.69
CA PHE A 346 5.53 0.02 12.56
C PHE A 346 6.84 -0.35 11.85
N VAL A 347 7.30 0.54 10.98
CA VAL A 347 8.61 0.44 10.33
C VAL A 347 9.37 1.75 10.45
N ASN A 348 10.70 1.70 10.63
CA ASN A 348 11.54 2.90 10.63
C ASN A 348 12.18 3.21 9.26
N ARG A 349 12.00 2.31 8.29
CA ARG A 349 12.46 2.47 6.91
C ARG A 349 11.28 2.21 5.99
N GLU A 350 11.00 3.17 5.15
CA GLU A 350 10.02 3.00 4.09
C GLU A 350 10.51 1.95 3.09
N GLY A 351 9.60 1.16 2.51
CA GLY A 351 9.94 0.06 1.61
C GLY A 351 10.46 -1.21 2.32
N LEU A 352 10.69 -1.16 3.64
CA LEU A 352 11.11 -2.35 4.40
C LEU A 352 10.02 -3.43 4.47
N VAL A 353 8.76 -3.02 4.42
CA VAL A 353 7.62 -3.93 4.39
C VAL A 353 6.83 -3.67 3.10
N GLY A 354 6.47 -4.75 2.41
CA GLY A 354 5.62 -4.73 1.22
C GLY A 354 4.15 -4.61 1.59
N ASP A 355 3.28 -5.34 0.88
CA ASP A 355 1.85 -5.33 1.18
C ASP A 355 1.56 -5.93 2.57
N VAL A 356 0.55 -5.33 3.21
CA VAL A 356 0.01 -5.74 4.52
C VAL A 356 -1.45 -6.09 4.31
N THR A 357 -1.84 -7.29 4.70
CA THR A 357 -3.22 -7.79 4.57
C THR A 357 -3.76 -8.18 5.93
N VAL A 358 -5.01 -7.81 6.21
CA VAL A 358 -5.69 -8.23 7.44
C VAL A 358 -6.70 -9.32 7.09
N GLY A 359 -6.44 -10.52 7.58
CA GLY A 359 -7.18 -11.74 7.26
C GLY A 359 -8.27 -12.10 8.27
N GLY A 360 -8.54 -13.41 8.36
CA GLY A 360 -9.47 -13.98 9.33
C GLY A 360 -8.89 -14.07 10.75
N CYS A 361 -9.67 -14.60 11.68
CA CYS A 361 -9.24 -14.81 13.06
C CYS A 361 -8.63 -16.21 13.23
N LEU A 362 -7.67 -16.34 14.16
CA LEU A 362 -7.17 -17.65 14.61
C LEU A 362 -8.14 -18.26 15.62
N GLY A 363 -8.77 -19.38 15.27
CA GLY A 363 -9.79 -20.05 16.08
C GLY A 363 -10.91 -19.09 16.50
N HIS A 364 -11.16 -19.01 17.81
CA HIS A 364 -12.14 -18.07 18.39
C HIS A 364 -11.52 -16.75 18.88
N SER A 365 -10.45 -16.25 18.24
CA SER A 365 -9.93 -14.91 18.57
C SER A 365 -10.91 -13.83 18.09
N ASP A 366 -11.06 -12.77 18.86
CA ASP A 366 -11.74 -11.53 18.44
C ASP A 366 -10.80 -10.59 17.65
N HIS A 367 -9.51 -10.95 17.56
CA HIS A 367 -8.52 -10.28 16.72
C HIS A 367 -8.28 -10.99 15.39
N LYS A 368 -8.16 -10.20 14.33
CA LYS A 368 -7.78 -10.65 13.00
C LYS A 368 -6.28 -10.85 12.89
N MET A 369 -5.88 -11.83 12.10
CA MET A 369 -4.47 -12.04 11.73
C MET A 369 -4.03 -10.96 10.74
N THR A 370 -2.79 -10.51 10.86
CA THR A 370 -2.16 -9.56 9.93
C THR A 370 -0.98 -10.25 9.26
N GLU A 371 -1.02 -10.35 7.94
CA GLU A 371 0.06 -10.89 7.12
C GLU A 371 0.81 -9.76 6.44
N PHE A 372 2.12 -9.88 6.34
CA PHE A 372 2.96 -8.88 5.70
C PHE A 372 4.27 -9.51 5.23
N SER A 373 4.98 -8.84 4.31
CA SER A 373 6.30 -9.29 3.86
C SER A 373 7.37 -8.28 4.21
N ILE A 374 8.43 -8.70 4.91
CA ILE A 374 9.62 -7.86 5.07
C ILE A 374 10.48 -8.03 3.81
N LEU A 375 10.72 -6.93 3.10
CA LEU A 375 11.55 -6.91 1.90
C LEU A 375 13.02 -6.83 2.34
N ARG A 376 13.83 -7.84 2.02
CA ARG A 376 15.25 -7.85 2.42
C ARG A 376 16.10 -6.86 1.63
N GLU A 377 15.76 -6.58 0.37
CA GLU A 377 16.57 -5.75 -0.55
C GLU A 377 15.70 -4.98 -1.57
N ASP A 378 15.29 -3.75 -1.28
CA ASP A 378 14.76 -2.89 -2.36
C ASP A 378 15.90 -2.30 -3.21
N LEU A 379 15.57 -1.93 -4.46
CA LEU A 379 16.51 -1.35 -5.41
C LEU A 379 17.25 -0.12 -4.85
N LEU A 380 16.59 0.68 -4.00
CA LEU A 380 17.14 1.88 -3.39
C LEU A 380 18.16 1.54 -2.30
N ALA A 381 17.92 0.49 -1.51
CA ALA A 381 18.81 0.00 -0.47
C ALA A 381 20.10 -0.56 -1.07
N LEU A 382 20.00 -1.39 -2.11
CA LEU A 382 21.16 -1.90 -2.83
C LEU A 382 22.01 -0.76 -3.43
N LEU A 383 21.36 0.27 -3.98
CA LEU A 383 22.05 1.46 -4.47
C LEU A 383 22.63 2.33 -3.35
N ALA A 384 22.00 2.38 -2.18
CA ALA A 384 22.50 3.11 -1.01
C ALA A 384 23.75 2.45 -0.43
N GLU A 385 23.83 1.12 -0.52
CA GLU A 385 24.98 0.32 -0.09
C GLU A 385 26.14 0.43 -1.08
N HIS A 386 25.91 0.12 -2.37
CA HIS A 386 26.97 -0.02 -3.37
C HIS A 386 27.27 1.28 -4.14
N GLY A 387 26.29 2.19 -4.26
CA GLY A 387 26.42 3.43 -5.01
C GLY A 387 27.56 4.35 -4.54
N PRO A 388 27.78 4.56 -3.23
CA PRO A 388 28.85 5.43 -2.73
C PRO A 388 30.27 5.03 -3.13
N SER A 389 30.53 3.73 -3.31
CA SER A 389 31.82 3.18 -3.73
C SER A 389 31.91 2.96 -5.25
N THR A 390 30.80 3.08 -5.98
CA THR A 390 30.75 2.82 -7.42
C THR A 390 31.09 4.08 -8.23
N GLU A 391 32.20 4.02 -8.97
CA GLU A 391 32.61 5.13 -9.85
C GLU A 391 31.58 5.38 -10.97
N GLY A 392 31.16 6.64 -11.13
CA GLY A 392 30.28 7.05 -12.21
C GLY A 392 28.87 6.47 -12.13
N ILE A 393 28.42 6.05 -10.95
CA ILE A 393 27.04 5.59 -10.71
C ILE A 393 26.02 6.63 -11.24
N PHE A 394 24.92 6.18 -11.86
CA PHE A 394 23.95 6.97 -12.64
C PHE A 394 24.45 7.65 -13.93
N ARG A 395 25.76 7.86 -14.10
CA ARG A 395 26.35 8.49 -15.30
C ARG A 395 26.72 7.47 -16.37
N LEU A 396 27.38 6.38 -15.99
CA LEU A 396 27.88 5.39 -16.96
C LEU A 396 26.71 4.63 -17.58
N ALA A 397 26.80 4.43 -18.89
CA ALA A 397 25.85 3.63 -19.66
C ALA A 397 26.11 2.14 -19.42
N VAL A 398 25.04 1.36 -19.39
CA VAL A 398 25.06 -0.09 -19.33
C VAL A 398 24.67 -0.62 -20.71
N LYS A 399 25.13 -1.83 -21.06
CA LYS A 399 24.70 -2.50 -22.29
C LYS A 399 23.18 -2.72 -22.24
N GLU A 400 22.46 -2.18 -23.22
CA GLU A 400 20.99 -2.16 -23.26
C GLU A 400 20.36 -3.54 -23.05
N HIS A 401 20.96 -4.59 -23.63
CA HIS A 401 20.48 -5.97 -23.48
C HIS A 401 20.40 -6.41 -22.02
N VAL A 402 21.43 -6.11 -21.22
CA VAL A 402 21.51 -6.54 -19.81
C VAL A 402 20.45 -5.83 -18.97
N SER A 403 20.28 -4.52 -19.17
CA SER A 403 19.24 -3.77 -18.46
C SER A 403 17.83 -4.12 -18.95
N ARG A 404 17.66 -4.47 -20.23
CA ARG A 404 16.38 -4.88 -20.81
C ARG A 404 15.94 -6.25 -20.31
N GLU A 405 16.82 -7.25 -20.33
CA GLU A 405 16.50 -8.59 -19.80
C GLU A 405 16.11 -8.53 -18.34
N LEU A 406 16.89 -7.81 -17.53
CA LEU A 406 16.59 -7.64 -16.10
C LEU A 406 15.26 -6.91 -15.90
N ARG A 407 14.97 -5.90 -16.73
CA ARG A 407 13.69 -5.19 -16.71
C ARG A 407 12.53 -6.07 -17.12
N GLU A 408 12.67 -6.91 -18.15
CA GLU A 408 11.63 -7.82 -18.63
C GLU A 408 11.36 -8.94 -17.60
N ALA A 409 12.41 -9.46 -16.96
CA ALA A 409 12.28 -10.40 -15.85
C ALA A 409 11.52 -9.76 -14.68
N LEU A 410 11.86 -8.51 -14.35
CA LEU A 410 11.15 -7.73 -13.34
C LEU A 410 9.68 -7.49 -13.75
N ASP A 411 9.43 -6.95 -14.94
CA ASP A 411 8.10 -6.61 -15.45
C ASP A 411 7.20 -7.85 -15.67
N SER A 412 7.76 -9.06 -15.71
CA SER A 412 7.00 -10.32 -15.76
C SER A 412 6.75 -10.96 -14.39
N GLY A 413 7.27 -10.36 -13.32
CA GLY A 413 7.19 -10.89 -11.95
C GLY A 413 8.09 -12.11 -11.71
N ALA A 414 9.09 -12.33 -12.57
CA ALA A 414 10.07 -13.39 -12.38
C ALA A 414 10.95 -13.11 -11.15
N GLU A 415 11.42 -14.18 -10.49
CA GLU A 415 12.35 -14.05 -9.37
C GLU A 415 13.72 -13.58 -9.88
N VAL A 416 14.19 -12.43 -9.36
CA VAL A 416 15.43 -11.79 -9.80
C VAL A 416 16.32 -11.48 -8.61
N HIS A 417 17.53 -12.03 -8.61
CA HIS A 417 18.55 -11.73 -7.60
C HIS A 417 19.20 -10.36 -7.86
N LEU A 418 18.56 -9.26 -7.45
CA LEU A 418 19.08 -7.90 -7.63
C LEU A 418 20.45 -7.67 -6.99
N GLU A 419 20.79 -8.36 -5.90
CA GLU A 419 22.09 -8.29 -5.21
C GLU A 419 23.29 -8.70 -6.09
N SER A 420 23.06 -9.62 -7.03
CA SER A 420 24.09 -10.11 -7.96
C SER A 420 24.35 -9.14 -9.10
N GLN A 421 23.48 -8.14 -9.28
CA GLN A 421 23.53 -7.24 -10.42
C GLN A 421 24.52 -6.10 -10.16
N PRO A 422 25.32 -5.71 -11.15
CA PRO A 422 26.21 -4.55 -11.02
C PRO A 422 25.43 -3.29 -10.65
N ALA A 423 25.97 -2.47 -9.75
CA ALA A 423 25.32 -1.24 -9.28
C ALA A 423 24.93 -0.28 -10.43
N HIS A 424 25.69 -0.26 -11.53
CA HIS A 424 25.33 0.52 -12.73
C HIS A 424 24.03 0.02 -13.38
N VAL A 425 23.79 -1.29 -13.41
CA VAL A 425 22.55 -1.89 -13.94
C VAL A 425 21.37 -1.45 -13.06
N LEU A 426 21.52 -1.58 -11.74
CA LEU A 426 20.52 -1.14 -10.76
C LEU A 426 20.20 0.36 -10.90
N ALA A 427 21.21 1.20 -11.12
CA ALA A 427 21.03 2.63 -11.33
C ALA A 427 20.31 2.97 -12.64
N VAL A 428 20.51 2.17 -13.69
CA VAL A 428 19.76 2.29 -14.95
C VAL A 428 18.30 1.92 -14.73
N LEU A 429 18.03 0.79 -14.06
CA LEU A 429 16.66 0.39 -13.71
C LEU A 429 15.91 1.47 -12.93
N LEU A 430 16.55 2.06 -11.92
CA LEU A 430 15.94 3.14 -11.14
C LEU A 430 15.64 4.37 -12.02
N LYS A 431 16.55 4.77 -12.92
CA LYS A 431 16.29 5.89 -13.83
C LYS A 431 15.13 5.61 -14.78
N ASP A 432 15.03 4.38 -15.28
CA ASP A 432 13.95 3.99 -16.19
C ASP A 432 12.60 3.95 -15.47
N PHE A 433 12.58 3.46 -14.23
CA PHE A 433 11.41 3.54 -13.35
C PHE A 433 10.92 4.98 -13.21
N LEU A 434 11.81 5.88 -12.77
CA LEU A 434 11.50 7.29 -12.55
C LEU A 434 10.97 7.96 -13.82
N ARG A 435 11.57 7.64 -14.97
CA ARG A 435 11.16 8.19 -16.27
C ARG A 435 9.74 7.78 -16.67
N LYS A 436 9.33 6.55 -16.32
CA LYS A 436 8.02 5.96 -16.66
C LYS A 436 6.87 6.41 -15.75
N ILE A 437 7.16 7.13 -14.65
CA ILE A 437 6.12 7.65 -13.76
C ILE A 437 5.22 8.63 -14.54
N PRO A 438 3.89 8.39 -14.63
CA PRO A 438 2.96 9.32 -15.25
C PRO A 438 3.07 10.71 -14.61
N SER A 439 3.07 11.77 -15.43
CA SER A 439 3.28 13.15 -14.98
C SER A 439 4.60 13.40 -14.23
N LYS A 440 5.56 12.48 -14.28
CA LYS A 440 6.87 12.55 -13.58
C LYS A 440 6.77 12.57 -12.05
N LEU A 441 7.88 12.26 -11.38
CA LEU A 441 7.92 12.22 -9.91
C LEU A 441 7.56 13.56 -9.26
N LEU A 442 8.05 14.67 -9.83
CA LEU A 442 7.87 16.02 -9.28
C LEU A 442 6.58 16.71 -9.74
N GLY A 443 5.70 16.03 -10.48
CA GLY A 443 4.47 16.61 -11.03
C GLY A 443 4.76 17.61 -12.14
N ALA A 444 4.53 17.23 -13.39
CA ALA A 444 4.70 18.09 -14.56
C ALA A 444 3.80 19.34 -14.48
N GLU A 445 2.64 19.22 -13.84
CA GLU A 445 1.73 20.32 -13.54
C GLU A 445 2.30 21.35 -12.55
N LEU A 446 3.27 20.96 -11.73
CA LEU A 446 3.94 21.85 -10.78
C LEU A 446 5.21 22.47 -11.37
N TYR A 447 5.52 22.26 -12.65
CA TYR A 447 6.77 22.70 -13.29
C TYR A 447 7.05 24.19 -13.07
N ASP A 448 6.08 25.06 -13.36
CA ASP A 448 6.25 26.51 -13.23
C ASP A 448 6.43 26.94 -11.78
N GLU A 449 5.77 26.25 -10.84
CA GLU A 449 5.94 26.49 -9.41
C GLU A 449 7.35 26.12 -8.94
N TRP A 450 7.89 24.98 -9.41
CA TRP A 450 9.28 24.59 -9.15
C TRP A 450 10.27 25.63 -9.69
N MET A 451 10.08 26.08 -10.92
CA MET A 451 10.93 27.11 -11.52
C MET A 451 10.84 28.44 -10.75
N SER A 452 9.65 28.85 -10.36
CA SER A 452 9.42 30.06 -9.54
C SER A 452 10.09 29.97 -8.16
N ALA A 453 10.01 28.80 -7.50
CA ALA A 453 10.71 28.55 -6.25
C ALA A 453 12.25 28.66 -6.40
N LEU A 454 12.79 28.21 -7.53
CA LEU A 454 14.23 28.30 -7.82
C LEU A 454 14.71 29.74 -8.10
N GLN A 455 13.83 30.65 -8.51
CA GLN A 455 14.14 32.07 -8.75
C GLN A 455 14.21 32.92 -7.48
N LYS A 456 13.88 32.36 -6.30
CA LYS A 456 14.02 33.10 -5.03
C LYS A 456 15.47 33.50 -4.77
N THR A 457 15.66 34.73 -4.29
CA THR A 457 16.98 35.38 -4.14
C THR A 457 17.75 34.81 -2.96
N SER A 458 17.09 34.60 -1.81
CA SER A 458 17.72 34.05 -0.62
C SER A 458 17.62 32.53 -0.58
N ARG A 459 18.66 31.87 -0.03
CA ARG A 459 18.67 30.41 0.15
C ARG A 459 17.53 29.93 1.06
N GLN A 460 17.20 30.69 2.09
CA GLN A 460 16.12 30.34 3.02
C GLN A 460 14.75 30.41 2.34
N GLU A 461 14.48 31.48 1.58
CA GLU A 461 13.24 31.59 0.81
C GLU A 461 13.14 30.51 -0.26
N LYS A 462 14.24 30.22 -0.96
CA LYS A 462 14.31 29.13 -1.94
C LYS A 462 13.94 27.79 -1.31
N LEU A 463 14.52 27.46 -0.16
CA LEU A 463 14.20 26.22 0.56
C LEU A 463 12.77 26.18 1.08
N ALA A 464 12.23 27.30 1.57
CA ALA A 464 10.85 27.39 2.02
C ALA A 464 9.87 27.17 0.86
N ALA A 465 10.07 27.86 -0.26
CA ALA A 465 9.25 27.72 -1.45
C ALA A 465 9.33 26.30 -2.04
N LEU A 466 10.52 25.71 -2.14
CA LEU A 466 10.67 24.32 -2.61
C LEU A 466 9.93 23.31 -1.71
N ARG A 467 9.91 23.52 -0.39
CA ARG A 467 9.15 22.68 0.55
C ARG A 467 7.65 22.85 0.39
N GLU A 468 7.19 24.06 0.12
CA GLU A 468 5.78 24.34 -0.14
C GLU A 468 5.29 23.61 -1.40
N VAL A 469 6.04 23.70 -2.51
CA VAL A 469 5.71 22.98 -3.74
C VAL A 469 5.78 21.46 -3.52
N ALA A 470 6.80 20.96 -2.80
CA ALA A 470 6.88 19.55 -2.44
C ALA A 470 5.67 19.07 -1.62
N GLY A 471 5.09 19.93 -0.78
CA GLY A 471 3.91 19.62 0.02
C GLY A 471 2.62 19.45 -0.79
N LYS A 472 2.60 19.90 -2.05
CA LYS A 472 1.48 19.69 -2.98
C LYS A 472 1.53 18.34 -3.70
N LEU A 473 2.67 17.65 -3.65
CA LEU A 473 2.81 16.34 -4.29
C LEU A 473 1.91 15.29 -3.61
N PRO A 474 1.40 14.31 -4.37
CA PRO A 474 0.80 13.12 -3.77
C PRO A 474 1.76 12.49 -2.76
N GLN A 475 1.21 11.93 -1.68
CA GLN A 475 2.00 11.38 -0.58
C GLN A 475 3.04 10.35 -1.06
N ALA A 476 2.64 9.45 -1.97
CA ALA A 476 3.55 8.45 -2.57
C ALA A 476 4.74 9.08 -3.32
N ASN A 477 4.50 10.15 -4.09
CA ASN A 477 5.57 10.86 -4.80
C ASN A 477 6.52 11.56 -3.83
N LEU A 478 5.98 12.22 -2.81
CA LEU A 478 6.78 12.93 -1.81
C LEU A 478 7.67 11.96 -1.02
N LEU A 479 7.16 10.79 -0.70
CA LEU A 479 7.89 9.74 -0.01
C LEU A 479 9.04 9.17 -0.87
N LEU A 480 8.74 8.76 -2.11
CA LEU A 480 9.77 8.31 -3.06
C LEU A 480 10.84 9.39 -3.31
N LEU A 481 10.44 10.66 -3.40
CA LEU A 481 11.36 11.78 -3.54
C LEU A 481 12.30 11.92 -2.34
N LYS A 482 11.80 11.78 -1.10
CA LYS A 482 12.64 11.82 0.11
C LYS A 482 13.68 10.70 0.11
N SER A 483 13.25 9.48 -0.23
CA SER A 483 14.11 8.30 -0.30
C SER A 483 15.18 8.44 -1.38
N LEU A 484 14.80 8.93 -2.57
CA LEU A 484 15.73 9.23 -3.65
C LEU A 484 16.74 10.32 -3.25
N LEU A 485 16.29 11.43 -2.67
CA LEU A 485 17.18 12.52 -2.25
C LEU A 485 18.16 12.06 -1.16
N SER A 486 17.74 11.18 -0.25
CA SER A 486 18.61 10.56 0.76
C SER A 486 19.72 9.72 0.10
N LEU A 487 19.35 8.87 -0.86
CA LEU A 487 20.30 8.09 -1.67
C LEU A 487 21.31 8.99 -2.40
N LEU A 488 20.83 9.99 -3.14
CA LEU A 488 21.69 10.91 -3.89
C LEU A 488 22.60 11.73 -2.96
N GLN A 489 22.11 12.12 -1.78
CA GLN A 489 22.92 12.77 -0.77
C GLN A 489 24.05 11.84 -0.28
N ARG A 490 23.75 10.58 0.00
CA ARG A 490 24.75 9.60 0.45
C ARG A 490 25.84 9.37 -0.59
N ILE A 491 25.48 9.25 -1.88
CA ILE A 491 26.43 9.11 -2.98
C ILE A 491 27.28 10.38 -3.13
N SER A 492 26.67 11.55 -3.09
CA SER A 492 27.38 12.83 -3.24
C SER A 492 28.35 13.15 -2.11
N ARG A 493 28.06 12.71 -0.87
CA ARG A 493 28.99 12.81 0.26
C ARG A 493 30.25 11.95 0.04
N ASN A 494 30.18 10.92 -0.79
CA ASN A 494 31.27 10.02 -1.12
C ASN A 494 31.83 10.29 -2.53
N ALA A 495 31.69 11.52 -3.04
CA ALA A 495 32.14 11.91 -4.37
C ALA A 495 33.65 11.69 -4.62
N ALA A 496 34.48 11.58 -3.57
CA ALA A 496 35.88 11.20 -3.71
C ALA A 496 36.07 9.81 -4.33
N SER A 497 35.18 8.86 -4.03
CA SER A 497 35.17 7.51 -4.61
C SER A 497 34.24 7.43 -5.82
N SER A 498 32.99 7.86 -5.68
CA SER A 498 31.98 7.71 -6.74
C SER A 498 32.20 8.65 -7.93
N ARG A 499 32.96 9.75 -7.75
CA ARG A 499 33.09 10.87 -8.71
C ARG A 499 31.78 11.57 -9.06
N MET A 500 30.73 11.34 -8.27
CA MET A 500 29.40 11.88 -8.49
C MET A 500 29.06 12.95 -7.44
N THR A 501 29.30 14.22 -7.76
CA THR A 501 28.86 15.36 -6.95
C THR A 501 27.33 15.55 -7.03
N ALA A 502 26.75 16.36 -6.14
CA ALA A 502 25.33 16.70 -6.22
C ALA A 502 24.94 17.30 -7.59
N GLY A 503 25.81 18.11 -8.19
CA GLY A 503 25.61 18.64 -9.55
C GLY A 503 25.65 17.56 -10.62
N ASN A 504 26.62 16.65 -10.57
CA ASN A 504 26.72 15.54 -11.54
C ASN A 504 25.48 14.62 -11.45
N LEU A 505 25.02 14.32 -10.24
CA LEU A 505 23.81 13.53 -10.02
C LEU A 505 22.56 14.23 -10.53
N ALA A 506 22.44 15.55 -10.30
CA ALA A 506 21.32 16.34 -10.81
C ALA A 506 21.24 16.29 -12.34
N ILE A 507 22.37 16.35 -13.05
CA ILE A 507 22.42 16.22 -14.51
C ILE A 507 21.95 14.83 -14.96
N CYS A 508 22.38 13.77 -14.29
CA CYS A 508 22.06 12.40 -14.70
C CYS A 508 20.64 11.95 -14.35
N VAL A 509 20.10 12.41 -13.21
CA VAL A 509 18.81 11.95 -12.68
C VAL A 509 17.69 12.94 -12.98
N GLY A 510 17.97 14.25 -12.99
CA GLY A 510 17.01 15.34 -13.16
C GLY A 510 16.01 15.18 -14.31
N PRO A 511 16.46 14.83 -15.54
CA PRO A 511 15.54 14.64 -16.68
C PRO A 511 14.50 13.52 -16.49
N ASN A 512 14.72 12.61 -15.54
CA ASN A 512 13.78 11.55 -15.22
C ASN A 512 12.77 11.97 -14.13
N LEU A 513 12.98 13.12 -13.47
CA LEU A 513 12.17 13.60 -12.34
C LEU A 513 11.15 14.69 -12.71
N LEU A 514 11.49 15.51 -13.70
CA LEU A 514 10.68 16.64 -14.15
C LEU A 514 11.04 16.97 -15.60
N SER A 515 10.03 17.31 -16.40
CA SER A 515 10.15 17.79 -17.77
C SER A 515 9.19 18.95 -17.99
N PRO A 516 9.48 19.91 -18.89
CA PRO A 516 8.51 20.91 -19.31
C PRO A 516 7.25 20.24 -19.89
N PRO A 517 6.06 20.84 -19.77
CA PRO A 517 4.81 20.30 -20.30
C PRO A 517 4.85 19.98 -21.81
N GLU A 518 5.66 20.73 -22.57
CA GLU A 518 5.78 20.64 -24.03
C GLU A 518 6.62 19.44 -24.54
N GLU A 519 7.37 18.75 -23.67
CA GLU A 519 8.16 17.57 -24.10
C GLU A 519 7.30 16.32 -24.36
N GLN A 520 6.01 16.31 -23.99
CA GLN A 520 5.13 15.15 -24.21
C GLN A 520 4.60 15.05 -25.65
N THR A 521 4.88 16.02 -26.53
CA THR A 521 4.32 16.09 -27.89
C THR A 521 5.33 15.97 -29.03
N LEU A 522 6.63 15.76 -28.77
CA LEU A 522 7.63 15.71 -29.84
C LEU A 522 8.34 14.34 -29.95
N PRO A 523 8.36 13.71 -31.14
CA PRO A 523 9.13 12.50 -31.41
C PRO A 523 10.62 12.68 -31.10
N LEU A 524 11.26 11.61 -30.62
CA LEU A 524 12.67 11.55 -30.19
C LEU A 524 13.66 12.10 -31.24
N ASP A 525 13.29 12.05 -32.53
CA ASP A 525 14.11 12.50 -33.66
C ASP A 525 14.30 14.03 -33.70
N ALA A 526 13.38 14.81 -33.12
CA ALA A 526 13.47 16.27 -33.09
C ALA A 526 14.44 16.79 -32.00
N LEU A 527 14.64 16.04 -30.91
CA LEU A 527 15.52 16.42 -29.78
C LEU A 527 17.01 16.41 -30.12
N VAL A 528 17.41 15.64 -31.15
CA VAL A 528 18.80 15.61 -31.64
C VAL A 528 19.15 16.88 -32.43
N GLN A 529 18.17 17.53 -33.06
CA GLN A 529 18.41 18.77 -33.80
C GLN A 529 18.48 20.00 -32.89
N VAL A 530 17.73 20.02 -31.79
CA VAL A 530 17.72 21.16 -30.83
C VAL A 530 18.98 21.18 -29.97
N THR A 531 19.54 20.02 -29.63
CA THR A 531 20.78 19.93 -28.82
C THR A 531 22.07 20.22 -29.62
N GLY A 532 21.99 20.23 -30.96
CA GLY A 532 23.11 20.57 -31.85
C GLY A 532 23.39 22.06 -32.01
N GLN A 533 22.46 22.95 -31.63
CA GLN A 533 22.60 24.39 -31.87
C GLN A 533 23.18 25.20 -30.71
N VAL A 534 23.45 24.61 -29.53
CA VAL A 534 24.02 25.32 -28.37
C VAL A 534 25.56 25.31 -28.34
N ARG A 535 26.23 25.01 -29.47
CA ARG A 535 27.71 25.01 -29.56
C ARG A 535 28.33 26.10 -30.42
N ARG A 536 27.59 27.13 -30.82
CA ARG A 536 28.17 28.32 -31.46
C ARG A 536 27.43 29.59 -31.04
N VAL A 537 27.83 30.17 -29.90
CA VAL A 537 28.16 31.61 -29.75
C VAL A 537 29.22 31.71 -28.67
#